data_AF-A0AAU9EU53-F1
#
_entry.id   AF-A0AAU9EU53-F1
#
_cell.length_a   1.000
_cell.length_b   1.000
_cell.length_c   1.000
_cell.angle_alpha   90.00
_cell.angle_beta   90.00
_cell.angle_gamma   90.00
#
_symmetry.space_group_name_H-M   'P 1'
#
loop_
_entity.id
_entity.type
_entity.pdbx_description
1 polymer ?
#
loop_
_entity_poly.entity_id
_entity_poly.type
_entity_poly.pdbx_seq_one_letter_code
_entity_poly.pdbx_strand_id
1 'polypeptide(L)'
;MDLTQVINNSRDLARRFVAQGHDTVRLPVFSFGDWQAIYRRPSDGNSLAEFRRQAKQNWYLMHFLREMKVEVVPVPVAAGPFGQWAEDSEHNLADPHDLAHAVGEFVNDPNTPPATCRHGSLNSAYDGLGGMATITVFGEEGGVPEVMTVVQHSMEGQVLQSLQLAAVDFSPEAAWEEAKKFLDRVKPQRVYHDEKVRQPEYCADCNGLMVSVASPEEVAASH
;
A
#
# COMPACT_ATOMS: atom_id res chain seq x y z
N MET A 1 -13.72 -9.49 -7.91
CA MET A 1 -12.72 -8.53 -8.45
C MET A 1 -11.60 -9.35 -9.08
N ASP A 2 -11.36 -9.24 -10.38
CA ASP A 2 -10.31 -10.03 -11.03
C ASP A 2 -8.90 -9.51 -10.67
N LEU A 3 -8.25 -10.18 -9.72
CA LEU A 3 -6.88 -9.85 -9.27
C LEU A 3 -5.87 -9.92 -10.42
N THR A 4 -6.02 -10.88 -11.33
CA THR A 4 -5.12 -11.04 -12.48
C THR A 4 -5.18 -9.81 -13.38
N GLN A 5 -6.41 -9.31 -13.61
CA GLN A 5 -6.62 -8.09 -14.38
C GLN A 5 -5.99 -6.87 -13.68
N VAL A 6 -6.17 -6.72 -12.36
CA VAL A 6 -5.57 -5.61 -11.59
C VAL A 6 -4.04 -5.63 -11.71
N ILE A 7 -3.43 -6.79 -11.50
CA ILE A 7 -1.98 -6.98 -11.59
C ILE A 7 -1.45 -6.63 -12.99
N ASN A 8 -2.07 -7.19 -14.04
CA ASN A 8 -1.62 -6.98 -15.41
C ASN A 8 -1.77 -5.51 -15.85
N ASN A 9 -2.91 -4.89 -15.52
CA ASN A 9 -3.13 -3.47 -15.82
C ASN A 9 -2.11 -2.57 -15.12
N SER A 10 -1.80 -2.82 -13.84
CA SER A 10 -0.78 -2.07 -13.10
C SER A 10 0.61 -2.27 -13.68
N ARG A 11 0.97 -3.50 -14.07
CA ARG A 11 2.27 -3.80 -14.69
C ARG A 11 2.43 -3.12 -16.05
N ASP A 12 1.40 -3.16 -16.90
CA ASP A 12 1.45 -2.52 -18.21
C ASP A 12 1.43 -0.99 -18.12
N LEU A 13 0.81 -0.43 -17.08
CA LEU A 13 0.93 0.99 -16.78
C LEU A 13 2.34 1.36 -16.30
N ALA A 14 2.95 0.59 -15.40
CA ALA A 14 4.34 0.80 -14.97
C ALA A 14 5.31 0.78 -16.16
N ARG A 15 5.16 -0.20 -17.06
CA ARG A 15 5.97 -0.28 -18.30
C ARG A 15 5.82 0.95 -19.18
N ARG A 16 4.62 1.54 -19.26
CA ARG A 16 4.39 2.77 -20.04
C ARG A 16 5.11 3.98 -19.44
N PHE A 17 5.10 4.13 -18.11
CA PHE A 17 5.88 5.18 -17.44
C PHE A 17 7.38 5.04 -17.73
N VAL A 18 7.92 3.83 -17.62
CA VAL A 18 9.34 3.56 -17.91
C VAL A 18 9.66 3.82 -19.39
N ALA A 19 8.79 3.40 -20.31
CA ALA A 19 8.98 3.63 -21.75
C ALA A 19 8.96 5.11 -22.14
N GLN A 20 8.31 5.97 -21.34
CA GLN A 20 8.31 7.42 -21.49
C GLN A 20 9.54 8.09 -20.85
N GLY A 21 10.43 7.31 -20.20
CA GLY A 21 11.66 7.83 -19.61
C GLY A 21 11.49 8.48 -18.23
N HIS A 22 10.43 8.12 -17.49
CA HIS A 22 10.23 8.63 -16.14
C HIS A 22 11.10 7.88 -15.12
N ASP A 23 12.05 8.58 -14.51
CA ASP A 23 12.86 8.06 -13.39
C ASP A 23 12.18 8.29 -12.03
N THR A 24 11.26 9.24 -11.95
CA THR A 24 10.43 9.54 -10.78
C THR A 24 8.98 9.68 -11.22
N VAL A 25 8.05 9.05 -10.49
CA VAL A 25 6.61 9.13 -10.74
C VAL A 25 5.88 9.53 -9.45
N ARG A 26 5.12 10.61 -9.53
CA ARG A 26 4.25 11.11 -8.46
C ARG A 26 2.85 10.53 -8.66
N LEU A 27 2.31 9.87 -7.63
CA LEU A 27 1.04 9.14 -7.73
C LEU A 27 0.01 9.65 -6.72
N PRO A 28 -1.25 9.86 -7.13
CA PRO A 28 -2.31 10.27 -6.22
C PRO A 28 -2.64 9.15 -5.25
N VAL A 29 -2.84 9.50 -3.99
CA VAL A 29 -3.38 8.62 -2.95
C VAL A 29 -4.51 9.35 -2.22
N PHE A 30 -5.52 8.59 -1.80
CA PHE A 30 -6.75 9.16 -1.26
C PHE A 30 -7.14 8.43 0.02
N SER A 31 -7.72 9.17 0.96
CA SER A 31 -8.65 8.59 1.92
C SER A 31 -9.96 8.22 1.20
N PHE A 32 -10.73 7.29 1.74
CA PHE A 32 -12.04 6.97 1.15
C PHE A 32 -12.96 8.20 1.09
N GLY A 33 -12.96 9.01 2.15
CA GLY A 33 -13.78 10.22 2.22
C GLY A 33 -13.40 11.27 1.17
N ASP A 34 -12.10 11.54 0.99
CA ASP A 34 -11.62 12.46 -0.03
C ASP A 34 -11.92 11.94 -1.45
N TRP A 35 -11.70 10.65 -1.67
CA TRP A 35 -12.04 10.00 -2.93
C TRP A 35 -13.53 10.15 -3.26
N GLN A 36 -14.41 9.93 -2.29
CA GLN A 36 -15.85 10.13 -2.49
C GLN A 36 -16.20 11.57 -2.82
N ALA A 37 -15.62 12.53 -2.10
CA ALA A 37 -15.89 13.94 -2.31
C ALA A 37 -15.43 14.40 -3.71
N ILE A 38 -14.21 14.03 -4.11
CA ILE A 38 -13.59 14.41 -5.38
C ILE A 38 -14.33 13.77 -6.56
N TYR A 39 -14.59 12.46 -6.50
CA TYR A 39 -15.25 11.73 -7.58
C TYR A 39 -16.79 11.73 -7.47
N ARG A 40 -17.35 12.50 -6.53
CA ARG A 40 -18.80 12.62 -6.27
C ARG A 40 -19.51 11.28 -6.14
N ARG A 41 -18.89 10.35 -5.40
CA ARG A 41 -19.38 8.98 -5.21
C ARG A 41 -20.26 8.87 -3.96
N PRO A 42 -21.32 8.05 -3.97
CA PRO A 42 -22.17 7.85 -2.81
C PRO A 42 -21.42 7.12 -1.68
N SER A 43 -21.96 7.20 -0.46
CA SER A 43 -21.48 6.43 0.69
C SER A 43 -22.18 5.08 0.80
N ASP A 44 -21.78 4.16 -0.08
CA ASP A 44 -22.30 2.81 -0.13
C ASP A 44 -21.19 1.75 -0.31
N GLY A 45 -21.57 0.48 -0.19
CA GLY A 45 -20.66 -0.65 -0.32
C GLY A 45 -20.04 -0.78 -1.72
N ASN A 46 -20.73 -0.33 -2.77
CA ASN A 46 -20.21 -0.37 -4.14
C ASN A 46 -19.06 0.62 -4.31
N SER A 47 -19.21 1.83 -3.76
CA SER A 47 -18.18 2.87 -3.77
C SER A 47 -16.96 2.45 -2.96
N LEU A 48 -17.17 1.80 -1.80
CA LEU A 48 -16.08 1.23 -1.01
C LEU A 48 -15.32 0.14 -1.78
N ALA A 49 -16.02 -0.75 -2.48
CA ALA A 49 -15.40 -1.80 -3.30
C ALA A 49 -14.61 -1.21 -4.48
N GLU A 50 -15.12 -0.16 -5.12
CA GLU A 50 -14.43 0.56 -6.19
C GLU A 50 -13.17 1.27 -5.67
N PHE A 51 -13.25 1.94 -4.52
CA PHE A 51 -12.11 2.55 -3.85
C PHE A 51 -11.05 1.51 -3.51
N ARG A 52 -11.42 0.38 -2.88
CA ARG A 52 -10.47 -0.70 -2.55
C ARG A 52 -9.78 -1.25 -3.78
N ARG A 53 -10.52 -1.43 -4.88
CA ARG A 53 -9.94 -1.84 -6.17
C ARG A 53 -8.90 -0.83 -6.67
N GLN A 54 -9.21 0.47 -6.60
CA GLN A 54 -8.28 1.54 -7.00
C GLN A 54 -7.03 1.59 -6.10
N ALA A 55 -7.21 1.51 -4.77
CA ALA A 55 -6.11 1.49 -3.81
C ALA A 55 -5.18 0.28 -4.06
N LYS A 56 -5.75 -0.90 -4.29
CA LYS A 56 -5.01 -2.11 -4.66
C LYS A 56 -4.26 -1.95 -5.99
N GLN A 57 -4.93 -1.44 -7.01
CA GLN A 57 -4.30 -1.20 -8.31
C GLN A 57 -3.11 -0.24 -8.18
N ASN A 58 -3.27 0.83 -7.41
CA ASN A 58 -2.23 1.80 -7.14
C ASN A 58 -1.07 1.17 -6.33
N TRP A 59 -1.37 0.29 -5.35
CA TRP A 59 -0.34 -0.43 -4.59
C TRP A 59 0.53 -1.32 -5.50
N TYR A 60 -0.09 -2.09 -6.40
CA TYR A 60 0.65 -2.89 -7.40
C TYR A 60 1.43 -2.01 -8.38
N LEU A 61 0.88 -0.87 -8.80
CA LEU A 61 1.58 0.09 -9.67
C LEU A 61 2.85 0.61 -8.99
N MET A 62 2.74 1.05 -7.73
CA MET A 62 3.88 1.49 -6.93
C MET A 62 4.92 0.39 -6.76
N HIS A 63 4.48 -0.85 -6.53
CA HIS A 63 5.35 -2.02 -6.44
C HIS A 63 6.14 -2.24 -7.74
N PHE A 64 5.48 -2.36 -8.90
CA PHE A 64 6.15 -2.58 -10.18
C PHE A 64 7.07 -1.43 -10.61
N LEU A 65 6.68 -0.18 -10.35
CA LEU A 65 7.54 0.97 -10.60
C LEU A 65 8.85 0.88 -9.77
N ARG A 66 8.76 0.52 -8.49
CA ARG A 66 9.93 0.33 -7.63
C ARG A 66 10.82 -0.84 -8.08
N GLU A 67 10.22 -1.95 -8.54
CA GLU A 67 10.98 -3.06 -9.13
C GLU A 67 11.78 -2.61 -10.36
N MET A 68 11.15 -1.78 -11.20
CA MET A 68 11.76 -1.17 -12.39
C MET A 68 12.70 0.01 -12.07
N LYS A 69 13.05 0.20 -10.79
CA LYS A 69 13.97 1.26 -10.30
C LYS A 69 13.48 2.70 -10.52
N VAL A 70 12.17 2.87 -10.69
CA VAL A 70 11.53 4.19 -10.69
C VAL A 70 11.27 4.64 -9.26
N GLU A 71 11.63 5.87 -8.93
CA GLU A 71 11.27 6.49 -7.66
C GLU A 71 9.77 6.78 -7.63
N VAL A 72 9.08 6.25 -6.62
CA VAL A 72 7.64 6.42 -6.46
C VAL A 72 7.36 7.38 -5.31
N VAL A 73 6.68 8.47 -5.62
CA VAL A 73 6.36 9.54 -4.67
C VAL A 73 4.84 9.62 -4.50
N PRO A 74 4.25 8.98 -3.47
CA PRO A 74 2.83 9.12 -3.21
C PRO A 74 2.50 10.55 -2.76
N VAL A 75 1.38 11.09 -3.24
CA VAL A 75 0.90 12.45 -2.98
C VAL A 75 -0.54 12.39 -2.48
N PRO A 76 -0.81 12.66 -1.19
CA PRO A 76 -2.16 12.71 -0.66
C PRO A 76 -3.00 13.77 -1.36
N VAL A 77 -4.17 13.39 -1.84
CA VAL A 77 -5.12 14.30 -2.50
C VAL A 77 -6.32 14.49 -1.57
N ALA A 78 -6.23 15.50 -0.70
CA ALA A 78 -7.32 15.89 0.17
C ALA A 78 -8.32 16.78 -0.59
N ALA A 79 -9.62 16.56 -0.40
CA ALA A 79 -10.67 17.18 -1.21
C ALA A 79 -10.66 18.72 -1.13
N GLY A 80 -10.40 19.29 0.05
CA GLY A 80 -10.33 20.74 0.25
C GLY A 80 -9.17 21.39 -0.52
N PRO A 81 -7.90 21.04 -0.22
CA PRO A 81 -6.75 21.58 -0.94
C PRO A 81 -6.78 21.34 -2.44
N PHE A 82 -7.20 20.14 -2.88
CA PHE A 82 -7.36 19.83 -4.31
C PHE A 82 -8.43 20.71 -4.97
N GLY A 83 -9.58 20.88 -4.31
CA GLY A 83 -10.67 21.72 -4.81
C GLY A 83 -10.23 23.17 -5.00
N GLN A 84 -9.54 23.75 -4.01
CA GLN A 84 -9.00 25.11 -4.12
C GLN A 84 -7.99 25.24 -5.26
N TRP A 85 -7.04 24.30 -5.34
CA TRP A 85 -6.04 24.31 -6.42
C TRP A 85 -6.67 24.21 -7.81
N ALA A 86 -7.71 23.36 -7.95
CA ALA A 86 -8.41 23.19 -9.22
C ALA A 86 -9.19 24.44 -9.63
N GLU A 87 -9.82 25.13 -8.66
CA GLU A 87 -10.48 26.42 -8.91
C GLU A 87 -9.47 27.49 -9.35
N ASP A 88 -8.33 27.60 -8.64
CA ASP A 88 -7.26 28.56 -8.95
C ASP A 88 -6.61 28.28 -10.32
N SER A 89 -6.65 27.03 -10.78
CA SER A 89 -6.10 26.57 -12.06
C SER A 89 -7.14 26.46 -13.18
N GLU A 90 -8.37 26.94 -12.95
CA GLU A 90 -9.49 26.95 -13.91
C GLU A 90 -9.96 25.57 -14.42
N HIS A 91 -9.72 24.49 -13.66
CA HIS A 91 -10.23 23.15 -14.01
C HIS A 91 -11.73 22.99 -13.73
N ASN A 92 -12.45 22.38 -14.65
CA ASN A 92 -13.85 21.99 -14.50
C ASN A 92 -13.99 20.58 -13.94
N LEU A 93 -14.02 20.48 -12.61
CA LEU A 93 -14.17 19.19 -11.91
C LEU A 93 -15.53 18.48 -12.12
N ALA A 94 -16.48 19.09 -12.84
CA ALA A 94 -17.72 18.41 -13.23
C ALA A 94 -17.55 17.54 -14.48
N ASP A 95 -16.52 17.78 -15.30
CA ASP A 95 -16.15 16.92 -16.42
C ASP A 95 -15.23 15.79 -15.92
N PRO A 96 -15.62 14.50 -16.06
CA PRO A 96 -14.77 13.39 -15.65
C PRO A 96 -13.41 13.33 -16.33
N HIS A 97 -13.30 13.83 -17.57
CA HIS A 97 -12.04 13.87 -18.28
C HIS A 97 -11.10 14.91 -17.66
N ASP A 98 -11.59 16.13 -17.48
CA ASP A 98 -10.84 17.22 -16.85
C ASP A 98 -10.49 16.90 -15.40
N LEU A 99 -11.40 16.26 -14.64
CA LEU A 99 -11.09 15.77 -13.29
C LEU A 99 -9.88 14.83 -13.26
N ALA A 100 -9.78 13.89 -14.21
CA ALA A 100 -8.65 12.97 -14.27
C ALA A 100 -7.34 13.70 -14.60
N HIS A 101 -7.39 14.71 -15.47
CA HIS A 101 -6.25 15.59 -15.78
C HIS A 101 -5.85 16.43 -14.57
N ALA A 102 -6.81 17.09 -13.92
CA ALA A 102 -6.61 17.92 -12.73
C ALA A 102 -5.95 17.14 -11.60
N VAL A 103 -6.38 15.89 -11.32
CA VAL A 103 -5.71 15.05 -10.32
C VAL A 103 -4.26 14.78 -10.71
N GLY A 104 -4.00 14.50 -11.98
CA GLY A 104 -2.64 14.27 -12.50
C GLY A 104 -1.75 15.51 -12.40
N GLU A 105 -2.28 16.68 -12.72
CA GLU A 105 -1.57 17.96 -12.63
C GLU A 105 -1.33 18.37 -11.18
N PHE A 106 -2.33 18.25 -10.31
CA PHE A 106 -2.22 18.54 -8.88
C PHE A 106 -1.09 17.74 -8.22
N VAL A 107 -1.02 16.44 -8.48
CA VAL A 107 0.04 15.62 -7.88
C VAL A 107 1.40 15.95 -8.44
N ASN A 108 1.51 16.47 -9.66
CA ASN A 108 2.78 16.87 -10.27
C ASN A 108 3.17 18.33 -10.01
N ASP A 109 2.28 19.14 -9.42
CA ASP A 109 2.62 20.49 -8.95
C ASP A 109 3.77 20.42 -7.93
N PRO A 110 4.89 21.13 -8.15
CA PRO A 110 6.02 21.15 -7.24
C PRO A 110 5.70 21.66 -5.83
N ASN A 111 4.63 22.44 -5.68
CA ASN A 111 4.19 22.98 -4.40
C ASN A 111 3.33 21.99 -3.60
N THR A 112 2.83 20.94 -4.25
CA THR A 112 2.06 19.90 -3.56
C THR A 112 3.03 18.96 -2.82
N PRO A 113 3.00 18.90 -1.48
CA PRO A 113 3.94 18.09 -0.73
C PRO A 113 3.66 16.60 -0.93
N PRO A 114 4.70 15.76 -1.00
CA PRO A 114 4.53 14.31 -0.99
C PRO A 114 4.10 13.81 0.40
N ALA A 115 3.66 12.55 0.45
CA ALA A 115 3.35 11.88 1.71
C ALA A 115 4.56 11.89 2.67
N THR A 116 4.32 12.18 3.94
CA THR A 116 5.34 12.14 4.99
C THR A 116 5.53 10.74 5.56
N CYS A 117 4.49 9.91 5.53
CA CYS A 117 4.56 8.55 6.04
C CYS A 117 5.17 7.59 5.02
N ARG A 118 5.84 6.55 5.53
CA ARG A 118 6.39 5.46 4.73
C ARG A 118 6.10 4.13 5.43
N HIS A 119 5.11 3.40 4.92
CA HIS A 119 4.79 2.05 5.39
C HIS A 119 5.57 1.01 4.57
N GLY A 120 6.18 0.02 5.24
CA GLY A 120 6.88 -1.08 4.59
C GLY A 120 8.38 -0.86 4.40
N SER A 121 9.12 -0.58 5.49
CA SER A 121 10.58 -0.47 5.45
C SER A 121 11.26 -1.68 6.06
N LEU A 122 12.24 -2.22 5.35
CA LEU A 122 13.31 -3.02 5.95
C LEU A 122 14.34 -2.06 6.53
N ASN A 123 14.78 -2.30 7.76
CA ASN A 123 15.83 -1.52 8.38
C ASN A 123 16.77 -2.45 9.12
N SER A 124 17.95 -2.67 8.53
CA SER A 124 18.97 -3.58 9.07
C SER A 124 19.51 -3.14 10.44
N ALA A 125 19.26 -1.90 10.87
CA ALA A 125 19.59 -1.46 12.22
C ALA A 125 18.80 -2.23 13.30
N TYR A 126 17.69 -2.88 12.95
CA TYR A 126 16.90 -3.71 13.85
C TYR A 126 17.23 -5.21 13.78
N ASP A 127 18.17 -5.61 12.92
CA ASP A 127 18.57 -7.01 12.78
C ASP A 127 19.27 -7.51 14.05
N GLY A 128 18.94 -8.74 14.48
CA GLY A 128 19.48 -9.34 15.69
C GLY A 128 19.03 -8.70 17.02
N LEU A 129 18.20 -7.65 17.03
CA LEU A 129 17.67 -7.05 18.25
C LEU A 129 16.58 -7.89 18.93
N GLY A 130 16.06 -8.92 18.24
CA GLY A 130 14.98 -9.75 18.74
C GLY A 130 13.62 -9.03 18.72
N GLY A 131 12.87 -9.13 19.81
CA GLY A 131 11.47 -8.68 19.88
C GLY A 131 10.50 -9.78 19.46
N MET A 132 9.35 -9.38 18.92
CA MET A 132 8.31 -10.29 18.46
C MET A 132 8.21 -10.24 16.93
N ALA A 133 7.71 -11.31 16.32
CA ALA A 133 7.36 -11.31 14.92
C ALA A 133 5.91 -11.74 14.72
N THR A 134 5.20 -11.12 13.78
CA THR A 134 3.87 -11.54 13.35
C THR A 134 3.86 -11.82 11.86
N ILE A 135 3.32 -12.98 11.48
CA ILE A 135 3.08 -13.37 10.11
C ILE A 135 1.58 -13.23 9.83
N THR A 136 1.23 -12.52 8.75
CA THR A 136 -0.15 -12.34 8.33
C THR A 136 -0.26 -12.53 6.82
N VAL A 137 -1.27 -13.29 6.40
CA VAL A 137 -1.61 -13.48 4.99
C VAL A 137 -2.83 -12.61 4.66
N PHE A 138 -2.71 -11.81 3.60
CA PHE A 138 -3.77 -10.94 3.11
C PHE A 138 -4.36 -11.45 1.80
N GLY A 139 -5.66 -11.23 1.60
CA GLY A 139 -6.42 -11.54 0.39
C GLY A 139 -7.84 -10.99 0.45
N GLU A 140 -8.38 -10.53 -0.69
CA GLU A 140 -9.74 -9.96 -0.75
C GLU A 140 -10.83 -11.02 -0.97
N GLU A 141 -10.78 -11.72 -2.11
CA GLU A 141 -11.90 -12.52 -2.60
C GLU A 141 -11.70 -14.01 -2.28
N GLY A 142 -12.70 -14.64 -1.66
CA GLY A 142 -12.69 -16.07 -1.35
C GLY A 142 -11.60 -16.50 -0.35
N GLY A 143 -10.90 -15.55 0.28
CA GLY A 143 -9.76 -15.84 1.15
C GLY A 143 -8.52 -16.35 0.38
N VAL A 144 -8.42 -16.07 -0.92
CA VAL A 144 -7.25 -16.46 -1.71
C VAL A 144 -6.05 -15.61 -1.26
N PRO A 145 -4.91 -16.22 -0.85
CA PRO A 145 -3.71 -15.49 -0.48
C PRO A 145 -3.16 -14.62 -1.62
N GLU A 146 -2.89 -13.35 -1.32
CA GLU A 146 -2.32 -12.38 -2.26
C GLU A 146 -0.95 -11.86 -1.79
N VAL A 147 -0.80 -11.61 -0.50
CA VAL A 147 0.44 -11.09 0.09
C VAL A 147 0.65 -11.72 1.45
N MET A 148 1.81 -12.29 1.68
CA MET A 148 2.26 -12.61 3.04
C MET A 148 3.11 -11.47 3.57
N THR A 149 2.89 -11.10 4.83
CA THR A 149 3.72 -10.13 5.53
C THR A 149 4.36 -10.76 6.75
N VAL A 150 5.60 -10.37 7.03
CA VAL A 150 6.31 -10.74 8.25
C VAL A 150 6.79 -9.45 8.90
N VAL A 151 6.30 -9.18 10.11
CA VAL A 151 6.52 -7.91 10.81
C VAL A 151 7.31 -8.17 12.07
N GLN A 152 8.47 -7.53 12.22
CA GLN A 152 9.17 -7.44 13.51
C GLN A 152 8.59 -6.26 14.29
N HIS A 153 8.21 -6.49 15.55
CA HIS A 153 7.62 -5.46 16.40
C HIS A 153 8.04 -5.60 17.87
N SER A 154 7.85 -4.53 18.64
CA SER A 154 8.01 -4.53 20.10
C SER A 154 6.85 -5.27 20.80
N MET A 155 6.98 -5.51 22.11
CA MET A 155 5.91 -6.12 22.91
C MET A 155 4.65 -5.23 22.96
N GLU A 156 4.84 -3.92 22.86
CA GLU A 156 3.79 -2.89 22.85
C GLU A 156 3.15 -2.71 21.47
N GLY A 157 3.57 -3.49 20.46
CA GLY A 157 3.02 -3.44 19.10
C GLY A 157 3.65 -2.37 18.19
N GLN A 158 4.77 -1.76 18.58
CA GLN A 158 5.47 -0.84 17.69
C GLN A 158 6.13 -1.61 16.55
N VAL A 159 5.76 -1.33 15.29
CA VAL A 159 6.39 -1.90 14.10
C VAL A 159 7.82 -1.36 13.96
N LEU A 160 8.79 -2.27 13.86
CA LEU A 160 10.22 -1.95 13.70
C LEU A 160 10.63 -2.08 12.23
N GLN A 161 10.29 -3.21 11.61
CA GLN A 161 10.45 -3.44 10.18
C GLN A 161 9.44 -4.47 9.69
N SER A 162 9.14 -4.43 8.39
CA SER A 162 8.23 -5.40 7.78
C SER A 162 8.73 -5.85 6.41
N LEU A 163 8.58 -7.14 6.16
CA LEU A 163 8.77 -7.80 4.88
C LEU A 163 7.39 -8.06 4.26
N GLN A 164 7.23 -7.72 2.98
CA GLN A 164 6.02 -8.00 2.20
C GLN A 164 6.40 -8.91 1.03
N LEU A 165 5.70 -10.03 0.90
CA LEU A 165 5.96 -11.09 -0.07
C LEU A 165 4.69 -11.29 -0.89
N ALA A 166 4.61 -10.60 -2.02
CA ALA A 166 3.44 -10.64 -2.90
C ALA A 166 3.43 -11.95 -3.71
N ALA A 167 2.25 -12.54 -3.88
CA ALA A 167 2.06 -13.78 -4.64
C ALA A 167 2.40 -13.63 -6.13
N VAL A 168 2.51 -12.40 -6.62
CA VAL A 168 2.96 -12.11 -7.99
C VAL A 168 4.47 -12.36 -8.18
N ASP A 169 5.25 -12.30 -7.09
CA ASP A 169 6.70 -12.46 -7.12
C ASP A 169 7.15 -13.81 -6.55
N PHE A 170 6.35 -14.36 -5.63
CA PHE A 170 6.70 -15.56 -4.89
C PHE A 170 5.60 -16.62 -4.99
N SER A 171 6.01 -17.87 -5.26
CA SER A 171 5.16 -19.02 -4.93
C SER A 171 4.96 -19.09 -3.40
N PRO A 172 3.92 -19.78 -2.91
CA PRO A 172 3.73 -19.98 -1.48
C PRO A 172 4.98 -20.53 -0.77
N GLU A 173 5.64 -21.52 -1.38
CA GLU A 173 6.87 -22.12 -0.83
C GLU A 173 8.03 -21.13 -0.80
N ALA A 174 8.23 -20.38 -1.90
CA ALA A 174 9.28 -19.38 -1.98
C ALA A 174 9.07 -18.25 -0.96
N ALA A 175 7.82 -17.81 -0.78
CA ALA A 175 7.47 -16.81 0.22
C ALA A 175 7.79 -17.30 1.64
N TRP A 176 7.48 -18.56 1.97
CA TRP A 176 7.83 -19.14 3.27
C TRP A 176 9.34 -19.23 3.50
N GLU A 177 10.12 -19.54 2.47
CA GLU A 177 11.59 -19.55 2.58
C GLU A 177 12.16 -18.14 2.82
N GLU A 178 11.64 -17.11 2.14
CA GLU A 178 12.04 -15.72 2.42
C GLU A 178 11.60 -15.24 3.82
N ALA A 179 10.41 -15.65 4.26
CA ALA A 179 9.94 -15.39 5.62
C ALA A 179 10.89 -16.00 6.67
N LYS A 180 11.32 -17.25 6.49
CA LYS A 180 12.30 -17.90 7.37
C LYS A 180 13.63 -17.15 7.41
N LYS A 181 14.17 -16.78 6.25
CA LYS A 181 15.42 -15.98 6.17
C LYS A 181 15.31 -14.67 6.95
N PHE A 182 14.16 -13.99 6.84
CA PHE A 182 13.90 -12.77 7.60
C PHE A 182 13.84 -13.05 9.11
N LEU A 183 13.13 -14.09 9.54
CA LEU A 183 13.04 -14.48 10.95
C LEU A 183 14.41 -14.86 11.53
N ASP A 184 15.23 -15.60 10.79
CA ASP A 184 16.59 -15.97 11.19
C ASP A 184 17.50 -14.73 11.34
N ARG A 185 17.27 -13.71 10.50
CA ARG A 185 18.00 -12.44 10.56
C ARG A 185 17.61 -11.61 11.79
N VAL A 186 16.31 -11.47 12.07
CA VAL A 186 15.84 -10.62 13.18
C VAL A 186 15.86 -11.32 14.53
N LYS A 187 15.89 -12.66 14.55
CA LYS A 187 15.96 -13.53 15.74
C LYS A 187 14.87 -13.22 16.79
N PRO A 188 13.59 -13.25 16.41
CA PRO A 188 12.53 -12.89 17.33
C PRO A 188 12.47 -13.88 18.49
N GLN A 189 12.09 -13.40 19.67
CA GLN A 189 11.83 -14.23 20.84
C GLN A 189 10.64 -15.15 20.62
N ARG A 190 9.67 -14.67 19.83
CA ARG A 190 8.46 -15.41 19.49
C ARG A 190 7.89 -14.98 18.14
N VAL A 191 7.24 -15.93 17.48
CA VAL A 191 6.53 -15.72 16.22
C VAL A 191 5.05 -16.00 16.44
N TYR A 192 4.21 -15.05 16.05
CA TYR A 192 2.76 -15.16 15.97
C TYR A 192 2.35 -15.35 14.52
N HIS A 193 1.31 -16.12 14.28
CA HIS A 193 0.77 -16.36 12.96
C HIS A 193 -0.73 -16.16 13.01
N ASP A 194 -1.25 -15.32 12.11
CA ASP A 194 -2.68 -15.25 11.90
C ASP A 194 -3.13 -16.45 11.06
N GLU A 195 -4.01 -17.28 11.61
CA GLU A 195 -4.55 -18.46 10.93
C GLU A 195 -5.57 -18.10 9.84
N LYS A 196 -5.98 -16.83 9.75
CA LYS A 196 -6.97 -16.35 8.77
C LYS A 196 -6.33 -15.49 7.71
N VAL A 197 -6.89 -15.57 6.51
CA VAL A 197 -6.60 -14.62 5.43
C VAL A 197 -7.38 -13.34 5.72
N ARG A 198 -6.65 -12.24 5.93
CA ARG A 198 -7.24 -10.91 6.21
C ARG A 198 -7.50 -10.13 4.94
N GLN A 199 -8.53 -9.31 4.94
CA GLN A 199 -8.68 -8.31 3.88
C GLN A 199 -7.57 -7.26 4.00
N PRO A 200 -6.91 -6.87 2.90
CA PRO A 200 -5.90 -5.84 2.92
C PRO A 200 -6.52 -4.46 3.16
N GLU A 201 -5.83 -3.65 3.95
CA GLU A 201 -6.12 -2.22 4.10
C GLU A 201 -4.92 -1.41 3.64
N TYR A 202 -5.16 -0.22 3.10
CA TYR A 202 -4.11 0.63 2.55
C TYR A 202 -4.11 1.97 3.27
N CYS A 203 -2.92 2.47 3.59
CA CYS A 203 -2.74 3.78 4.21
C CYS A 203 -3.30 4.89 3.30
N ALA A 204 -4.16 5.76 3.83
CA ALA A 204 -4.72 6.89 3.07
C ALA A 204 -3.65 7.89 2.58
N ASP A 205 -2.52 7.98 3.30
CA ASP A 205 -1.48 8.97 3.03
C ASP A 205 -0.38 8.48 2.08
N CYS A 206 -0.06 7.18 2.05
CA CYS A 206 1.00 6.67 1.18
C CYS A 206 0.60 5.45 0.34
N ASN A 207 -0.64 4.97 0.48
CA ASN A 207 -1.16 3.75 -0.14
C ASN A 207 -0.30 2.49 0.13
N GLY A 208 0.46 2.50 1.23
CA GLY A 208 1.18 1.32 1.70
C GLY A 208 0.23 0.32 2.34
N LEU A 209 0.50 -0.97 2.16
CA LEU A 209 -0.26 -2.04 2.81
C LEU A 209 -0.13 -1.93 4.33
N MET A 210 -1.26 -1.86 5.03
CA MET A 210 -1.32 -1.85 6.48
C MET A 210 -1.06 -3.25 7.01
N VAL A 211 -0.01 -3.39 7.79
CA VAL A 211 0.41 -4.68 8.35
C VAL A 211 -0.24 -4.90 9.72
N SER A 212 -0.35 -6.16 10.13
CA SER A 212 -0.85 -6.54 11.46
C SER A 212 0.31 -6.96 12.37
N VAL A 213 0.15 -6.71 13.66
CA VAL A 213 1.03 -7.22 14.73
C VAL A 213 0.18 -7.86 15.81
N ALA A 214 0.75 -8.81 16.54
CA ALA A 214 0.10 -9.39 17.71
C ALA A 214 -0.18 -8.30 18.74
N SER A 215 -1.38 -8.34 19.35
CA SER A 215 -1.77 -7.36 20.34
C SER A 215 -0.97 -7.54 21.64
N PRO A 216 -0.83 -6.48 22.47
CA PRO A 216 -0.17 -6.62 23.77
C PRO A 216 -0.79 -7.71 24.64
N GLU A 217 -2.11 -7.93 24.54
CA GLU A 217 -2.82 -9.01 25.24
C GLU A 217 -2.43 -10.40 24.72
N GLU A 218 -2.31 -10.58 23.40
CA GLU A 218 -1.84 -11.85 22.79
C GLU A 218 -0.39 -12.15 23.22
N VAL A 219 0.44 -11.11 23.32
CA VAL A 219 1.81 -11.24 23.81
C VAL A 219 1.83 -11.63 25.30
N ALA A 220 1.00 -10.99 26.13
CA ALA A 220 0.95 -11.24 27.56
C ALA A 220 0.31 -12.59 27.94
N ALA A 221 -0.74 -13.02 27.25
CA ALA A 221 -1.45 -14.29 27.51
C ALA A 221 -0.61 -15.54 27.23
N SER A 222 0.55 -15.34 26.63
CA SER A 222 1.39 -16.42 26.15
C SER A 222 2.61 -16.72 27.04
N HIS A 223 2.66 -16.09 28.23
CA HIS A 223 3.62 -16.30 29.32
C HIS A 223 2.97 -17.06 30.49
#